data_AF-A0A536GLM4-F1
#
_entry.id   AF-A0A536GLM4-F1
#
_cell.length_a   1.000
_cell.length_b   1.000
_cell.length_c   1.000
_cell.angle_alpha   90.00
_cell.angle_beta   90.00
_cell.angle_gamma   90.00
#
_symmetry.space_group_name_H-M   'P 1'
#
loop_
_entity.id
_entity.type
_entity.pdbx_description
1 polymer ?
#
loop_
_entity_poly.entity_id
_entity_poly.type
_entity_poly.pdbx_seq_one_letter_code
_entity_poly.pdbx_strand_id
1 'polypeptide(L)'
;MLTSELNITRNLTIRGPVAHTLSISSGESGHRVHVLKGFSVTISSLIFKDSTIGLKSFIYNEGTLTLTNSTVSDNIALFDGGGGIDNLGTLTLTNSTVSGNRANFAGGSKGGGIFNLGTLTLTNSTVSGNTVTHGYGGGIFNGNTLSLNNSTVSGNSASSSGGGIFTNFEDTLSLTNSTVSGNSASGPNGGGGIDNEGTLTLSNSTVSGNSASGPNGIGGIKIASFNCQTCSPAQADLIFSTIYGNRGSGGADLVIKDDSSTQRSQVKISNSIVAGDSAHWGADIAGMLTSHGYNLFQDNSGATFDPATSDLHGTDKTLSVNDLPSLFASPVGLRGNGGQTWTYALGAN
;
A
#
# COMPACT_ATOMS: atom_id res chain seq x y z
N MET A 1 22.12 0.88 -22.78
CA MET A 1 22.56 1.91 -21.82
C MET A 1 22.14 3.28 -22.33
N LEU A 2 21.57 4.14 -21.49
CA LEU A 2 21.29 5.53 -21.81
C LEU A 2 22.56 6.38 -21.62
N THR A 3 22.89 7.15 -22.65
CA THR A 3 23.98 8.14 -22.64
C THR A 3 23.45 9.59 -22.62
N SER A 4 22.12 9.73 -22.60
CA SER A 4 21.38 10.98 -22.44
C SER A 4 19.96 10.66 -21.96
N GLU A 5 19.22 11.66 -21.48
CA GLU A 5 17.78 11.52 -21.20
C GLU A 5 17.03 10.96 -22.41
N LEU A 6 16.14 9.99 -22.16
CA LEU A 6 15.20 9.50 -23.17
C LEU A 6 13.87 10.27 -23.01
N ASN A 7 13.82 11.45 -23.65
CA ASN A 7 12.62 12.28 -23.66
C ASN A 7 11.62 11.79 -24.72
N ILE A 8 10.44 11.37 -24.29
CA ILE A 8 9.35 10.96 -25.17
C ILE A 8 8.42 12.13 -25.40
N THR A 9 8.51 12.70 -26.60
CA THR A 9 7.82 13.93 -27.03
C THR A 9 6.77 13.71 -28.12
N ARG A 10 6.26 12.48 -28.22
CA ARG A 10 5.22 12.08 -29.17
C ARG A 10 4.48 10.86 -28.64
N ASN A 11 3.25 10.67 -29.11
CA ASN A 11 2.50 9.46 -28.80
C ASN A 11 3.15 8.27 -29.50
N LEU A 12 3.44 7.19 -28.76
CA LEU A 12 4.07 6.02 -29.34
C LEU A 12 3.78 4.73 -28.56
N THR A 13 3.98 3.60 -29.26
CA THR A 13 3.97 2.27 -28.67
C THR A 13 5.35 1.64 -28.83
N ILE A 14 5.93 1.16 -27.72
CA ILE A 14 7.18 0.40 -27.71
C ILE A 14 6.86 -1.05 -27.32
N ARG A 15 7.34 -2.00 -28.12
CA ARG A 15 7.16 -3.43 -27.87
C ARG A 15 8.52 -4.08 -27.75
N GLY A 16 8.80 -4.58 -26.57
CA GLY A 16 9.91 -5.47 -26.31
C GLY A 16 9.70 -6.85 -26.94
N PRO A 17 10.75 -7.68 -26.94
CA PRO A 17 10.68 -9.04 -27.44
C PRO A 17 9.81 -9.91 -26.53
N VAL A 18 9.19 -10.94 -27.11
CA VAL A 18 8.37 -11.94 -26.39
C VAL A 18 9.14 -12.65 -25.26
N ALA A 19 10.46 -12.72 -25.37
CA ALA A 19 11.32 -13.29 -24.34
C ALA A 19 11.41 -12.43 -23.06
N HIS A 20 10.91 -11.19 -23.06
CA HIS A 20 10.99 -10.25 -21.93
C HIS A 20 12.43 -9.98 -21.45
N THR A 21 13.40 -9.98 -22.37
CA THR A 21 14.83 -9.87 -22.04
C THR A 21 15.44 -8.50 -22.31
N LEU A 22 14.75 -7.62 -23.04
CA LEU A 22 15.31 -6.32 -23.41
C LEU A 22 15.23 -5.34 -22.24
N SER A 23 16.39 -4.93 -21.75
CA SER A 23 16.52 -3.94 -20.68
C SER A 23 16.96 -2.57 -21.17
N ILE A 24 16.48 -1.55 -20.49
CA ILE A 24 16.93 -0.16 -20.55
C ILE A 24 17.54 0.14 -19.18
N SER A 25 18.74 0.71 -19.17
CA SER A 25 19.51 1.06 -17.97
C SER A 25 20.31 2.32 -18.26
N SER A 26 20.51 3.19 -17.27
CA SER A 26 21.49 4.26 -17.29
C SER A 26 22.79 3.90 -16.58
N GLY A 27 22.81 2.82 -15.77
CA GLY A 27 23.89 2.61 -14.82
C GLY A 27 24.04 3.84 -13.94
N GLU A 28 25.27 4.30 -13.77
CA GLU A 28 25.61 5.49 -13.00
C GLU A 28 25.55 6.81 -13.80
N SER A 29 25.10 6.79 -15.06
CA SER A 29 25.06 8.01 -15.88
C SER A 29 23.99 9.02 -15.45
N GLY A 30 23.04 8.62 -14.59
CA GLY A 30 22.01 9.50 -14.05
C GLY A 30 20.86 9.81 -15.01
N HIS A 31 20.82 9.20 -16.20
CA HIS A 31 19.80 9.50 -17.22
C HIS A 31 18.50 8.73 -17.03
N ARG A 32 17.36 9.38 -17.25
CA ARG A 32 16.04 8.77 -17.07
C ARG A 32 15.27 8.60 -18.38
N VAL A 33 14.17 7.87 -18.27
CA VAL A 33 13.11 7.83 -19.26
C VAL A 33 12.05 8.85 -18.84
N HIS A 34 11.79 9.84 -19.69
CA HIS A 34 10.86 10.93 -19.37
C HIS A 34 9.70 10.94 -20.37
N VAL A 35 8.49 10.67 -19.90
CA VAL A 35 7.26 10.87 -20.65
C VAL A 35 6.76 12.29 -20.38
N LEU A 36 6.85 13.17 -21.37
CA LEU A 36 6.46 14.57 -21.21
C LEU A 36 4.93 14.71 -21.18
N LYS A 37 4.48 15.77 -20.50
CA LYS A 37 3.06 16.15 -20.44
C LYS A 37 2.45 16.30 -21.83
N GLY A 38 1.23 15.80 -21.99
CA GLY A 38 0.48 15.84 -23.25
C GLY A 38 0.76 14.68 -24.20
N PHE A 39 1.69 13.79 -23.86
CA PHE A 39 1.98 12.59 -24.66
C PHE A 39 1.52 11.31 -23.99
N SER A 40 1.06 10.37 -24.82
CA SER A 40 0.61 9.04 -24.42
C SER A 40 1.54 7.96 -24.95
N VAL A 41 2.06 7.14 -24.04
CA VAL A 41 3.07 6.12 -24.33
C VAL A 41 2.59 4.78 -23.80
N THR A 42 2.59 3.77 -24.66
CA THR A 42 2.38 2.38 -24.26
C THR A 42 3.68 1.61 -24.43
N ILE A 43 4.14 0.95 -23.38
CA ILE A 43 5.33 0.12 -23.39
C ILE A 43 4.94 -1.28 -22.97
N SER A 44 5.44 -2.28 -23.70
CA SER A 44 5.23 -3.68 -23.37
C SER A 44 6.51 -4.48 -23.38
N SER A 45 6.61 -5.46 -22.49
CA SER A 45 7.68 -6.47 -22.48
C SER A 45 9.10 -5.90 -22.39
N LEU A 46 9.28 -4.79 -21.67
CA LEU A 46 10.58 -4.18 -21.40
C LEU A 46 10.93 -4.22 -19.91
N ILE A 47 12.24 -4.23 -19.64
CA ILE A 47 12.81 -4.11 -18.30
C ILE A 47 13.50 -2.75 -18.17
N PHE A 48 13.25 -2.02 -17.08
CA PHE A 48 13.88 -0.76 -16.72
C PHE A 48 14.67 -0.99 -15.43
N LYS A 49 16.00 -1.13 -15.52
CA LYS A 49 16.78 -1.58 -14.37
C LYS A 49 18.19 -1.03 -14.23
N ASP A 50 18.79 -1.30 -13.07
CA ASP A 50 20.19 -1.01 -12.72
C ASP A 50 20.56 0.43 -13.05
N SER A 51 19.78 1.39 -12.55
CA SER A 51 19.96 2.80 -12.86
C SER A 51 20.03 3.63 -11.58
N THR A 52 21.13 4.34 -11.39
CA THR A 52 21.32 5.29 -10.30
C THR A 52 21.05 6.69 -10.85
N ILE A 53 19.99 7.32 -10.35
CA ILE A 53 19.50 8.61 -10.80
C ILE A 53 19.76 9.66 -9.72
N GLY A 54 20.34 10.78 -10.13
CA GLY A 54 20.51 11.93 -9.26
C GLY A 54 19.15 12.49 -8.86
N LEU A 55 18.46 13.15 -9.79
CA LEU A 55 17.18 13.82 -9.52
C LEU A 55 16.01 13.03 -10.10
N LYS A 56 14.95 12.86 -9.30
CA LYS A 56 13.76 12.07 -9.64
C LYS A 56 14.09 10.58 -9.73
N SER A 57 13.18 9.84 -10.32
CA SER A 57 13.27 8.39 -10.53
C SER A 57 13.75 8.03 -11.95
N PHE A 58 13.97 6.74 -12.20
CA PHE A 58 14.38 6.27 -13.52
C PHE A 58 13.28 6.41 -14.58
N ILE A 59 12.01 6.32 -14.18
CA ILE A 59 10.87 6.65 -15.03
C ILE A 59 10.16 7.87 -14.47
N TYR A 60 10.29 9.00 -15.14
CA TYR A 60 9.60 10.24 -14.81
C TYR A 60 8.42 10.43 -15.78
N ASN A 61 7.19 10.32 -15.28
CA ASN A 61 5.96 10.44 -16.08
C ASN A 61 5.16 11.69 -15.73
N GLU A 62 5.08 12.64 -16.66
CA GLU A 62 4.18 13.79 -16.61
C GLU A 62 3.03 13.70 -17.62
N GLY A 63 3.08 12.69 -18.50
CA GLY A 63 2.07 12.40 -19.53
C GLY A 63 1.16 11.23 -19.14
N THR A 64 0.82 10.39 -20.11
CA THR A 64 0.10 9.14 -19.90
C THR A 64 1.00 7.97 -20.26
N LEU A 65 1.33 7.13 -19.29
CA LEU A 65 2.18 5.95 -19.48
C LEU A 65 1.40 4.69 -19.15
N THR A 66 1.38 3.74 -20.07
CA THR A 66 0.93 2.36 -19.83
C THR A 66 2.11 1.42 -19.94
N LEU A 67 2.36 0.65 -18.88
CA LEU A 67 3.33 -0.45 -18.87
C LEU A 67 2.58 -1.78 -18.80
N THR A 68 2.81 -2.65 -19.79
CA THR A 68 2.22 -3.99 -19.86
C THR A 68 3.30 -5.05 -19.86
N ASN A 69 3.20 -6.09 -19.02
CA ASN A 69 4.22 -7.14 -18.93
C ASN A 69 5.65 -6.58 -18.78
N SER A 70 5.80 -5.45 -18.09
CA SER A 70 7.08 -4.75 -17.96
C SER A 70 7.59 -4.81 -16.54
N THR A 71 8.90 -4.65 -16.37
CA THR A 71 9.54 -4.67 -15.06
C THR A 71 10.31 -3.36 -14.84
N VAL A 72 10.15 -2.74 -13.67
CA VAL A 72 10.99 -1.62 -13.21
C VAL A 72 11.70 -2.08 -11.96
N SER A 73 13.00 -2.36 -12.05
CA SER A 73 13.71 -2.96 -10.92
C SER A 73 15.09 -2.41 -10.64
N ASP A 74 15.54 -2.52 -9.39
CA ASP A 74 16.93 -2.27 -9.02
C ASP A 74 17.42 -0.85 -9.39
N ASN A 75 16.51 0.13 -9.40
CA ASN A 75 16.84 1.54 -9.64
C ASN A 75 16.98 2.28 -8.31
N ILE A 76 17.87 3.26 -8.27
CA ILE A 76 18.20 4.03 -7.08
C ILE A 76 18.01 5.51 -7.38
N ALA A 77 17.14 6.19 -6.63
CA ALA A 77 17.04 7.65 -6.63
C ALA A 77 17.83 8.24 -5.46
N LEU A 78 18.79 9.12 -5.74
CA LEU A 78 19.67 9.73 -4.72
C LEU A 78 19.11 11.01 -4.10
N PHE A 79 18.22 11.70 -4.82
CA PHE A 79 17.54 12.92 -4.37
C PHE A 79 16.01 12.78 -4.48
N ASP A 80 15.27 13.87 -4.31
CA ASP A 80 13.79 13.91 -4.31
C ASP A 80 13.17 13.09 -5.45
N GLY A 81 12.34 12.11 -5.07
CA GLY A 81 11.61 11.23 -5.98
C GLY A 81 11.41 9.84 -5.38
N GLY A 82 10.71 9.00 -6.13
CA GLY A 82 10.61 7.57 -5.89
C GLY A 82 11.78 6.80 -6.48
N GLY A 83 12.05 5.60 -5.97
CA GLY A 83 13.22 4.83 -6.40
C GLY A 83 13.13 4.34 -7.84
N GLY A 84 11.95 3.90 -8.28
CA GLY A 84 11.71 3.37 -9.62
C GLY A 84 10.96 4.34 -10.52
N ILE A 85 9.82 4.85 -10.05
CA ILE A 85 8.88 5.64 -10.86
C ILE A 85 8.37 6.87 -10.12
N ASP A 86 8.35 8.00 -10.82
CA ASP A 86 7.69 9.24 -10.41
C ASP A 86 6.53 9.46 -11.38
N ASN A 87 5.31 9.47 -10.85
CA ASN A 87 4.11 9.69 -11.64
C ASN A 87 3.43 11.00 -11.25
N LEU A 88 3.56 12.03 -12.08
CA LEU A 88 2.83 13.29 -11.98
C LEU A 88 1.64 13.37 -12.96
N GLY A 89 1.58 12.45 -13.92
CA GLY A 89 0.49 12.31 -14.88
C GLY A 89 -0.39 11.08 -14.59
N THR A 90 -0.69 10.32 -15.63
CA THR A 90 -1.44 9.06 -15.52
C THR A 90 -0.52 7.88 -15.78
N LEU A 91 -0.47 6.93 -14.85
CA LEU A 91 0.29 5.69 -14.98
C LEU A 91 -0.64 4.48 -14.81
N THR A 92 -0.60 3.58 -15.79
CA THR A 92 -1.26 2.28 -15.72
C THR A 92 -0.22 1.16 -15.79
N LEU A 93 -0.24 0.28 -14.78
CA LEU A 93 0.56 -0.94 -14.75
C LEU A 93 -0.38 -2.14 -14.95
N THR A 94 -0.13 -2.94 -15.98
CA THR A 94 -0.87 -4.19 -16.23
C THR A 94 0.10 -5.36 -16.29
N ASN A 95 -0.13 -6.40 -15.49
CA ASN A 95 0.75 -7.57 -15.44
C ASN A 95 2.23 -7.20 -15.27
N SER A 96 2.51 -6.12 -14.53
CA SER A 96 3.84 -5.51 -14.46
C SER A 96 4.39 -5.54 -13.05
N THR A 97 5.72 -5.47 -12.93
CA THR A 97 6.41 -5.54 -11.65
C THR A 97 7.23 -4.28 -11.40
N VAL A 98 7.14 -3.71 -10.20
CA VAL A 98 8.05 -2.68 -9.70
C VAL A 98 8.74 -3.23 -8.46
N SER A 99 10.04 -3.54 -8.56
CA SER A 99 10.71 -4.29 -7.49
C SER A 99 12.16 -3.93 -7.21
N GLY A 100 12.59 -4.03 -5.94
CA GLY A 100 14.00 -3.80 -5.60
C GLY A 100 14.48 -2.37 -5.82
N ASN A 101 13.59 -1.41 -6.03
CA ASN A 101 13.96 -0.01 -6.22
C ASN A 101 14.16 0.67 -4.86
N ARG A 102 14.99 1.71 -4.83
CA ARG A 102 15.39 2.38 -3.59
C ARG A 102 15.40 3.90 -3.71
N ALA A 103 14.75 4.57 -2.76
CA ALA A 103 14.86 6.01 -2.58
C ALA A 103 15.78 6.33 -1.38
N ASN A 104 16.86 7.06 -1.66
CA ASN A 104 18.02 7.24 -0.77
C ASN A 104 18.24 8.67 -0.27
N PHE A 105 17.36 9.60 -0.62
CA PHE A 105 17.52 10.99 -0.22
C PHE A 105 17.28 11.17 1.28
N ALA A 106 18.35 11.56 2.00
CA ALA A 106 18.34 11.78 3.44
C ALA A 106 17.42 12.93 3.88
N GLY A 107 17.08 13.85 2.97
CA GLY A 107 16.20 14.99 3.27
C GLY A 107 14.70 14.68 3.29
N GLY A 108 14.29 13.44 3.03
CA GLY A 108 12.88 13.04 3.00
C GLY A 108 12.46 12.43 1.67
N SER A 109 12.75 11.15 1.48
CA SER A 109 12.35 10.38 0.30
C SER A 109 10.87 9.96 0.35
N LYS A 110 10.27 9.73 -0.81
CA LYS A 110 8.86 9.29 -0.93
C LYS A 110 8.78 8.18 -1.96
N GLY A 111 8.18 7.04 -1.65
CA GLY A 111 7.91 5.99 -2.63
C GLY A 111 9.15 5.20 -3.02
N GLY A 112 9.57 4.21 -2.22
CA GLY A 112 10.74 3.39 -2.55
C GLY A 112 10.62 2.73 -3.94
N GLY A 113 9.41 2.30 -4.31
CA GLY A 113 9.08 1.85 -5.67
C GLY A 113 8.52 2.97 -6.52
N ILE A 114 7.36 3.50 -6.09
CA ILE A 114 6.59 4.48 -6.85
C ILE A 114 6.24 5.69 -5.99
N PHE A 115 6.57 6.87 -6.49
CA PHE A 115 6.06 8.14 -5.97
C PHE A 115 4.95 8.66 -6.89
N ASN A 116 3.71 8.59 -6.42
CA ASN A 116 2.54 9.01 -7.16
C ASN A 116 2.04 10.38 -6.69
N LEU A 117 2.00 11.35 -7.60
CA LEU A 117 1.35 12.66 -7.45
C LEU A 117 0.22 12.88 -8.47
N GLY A 118 -0.03 11.88 -9.32
CA GLY A 118 -1.11 11.90 -10.32
C GLY A 118 -2.04 10.69 -10.17
N THR A 119 -2.53 10.14 -11.27
CA THR A 119 -3.39 8.96 -11.23
C THR A 119 -2.58 7.69 -11.48
N LEU A 120 -2.63 6.74 -10.55
CA LEU A 120 -1.97 5.45 -10.65
C LEU A 120 -3.00 4.31 -10.58
N THR A 121 -2.98 3.42 -11.58
CA THR A 121 -3.77 2.19 -11.61
C THR A 121 -2.87 0.97 -11.77
N LEU A 122 -3.02 0.00 -10.87
CA LEU A 122 -2.37 -1.31 -10.94
C LEU A 122 -3.44 -2.37 -11.19
N THR A 123 -3.23 -3.18 -12.23
CA THR A 123 -4.06 -4.34 -12.55
C THR A 123 -3.17 -5.56 -12.68
N ASN A 124 -3.44 -6.63 -11.91
CA ASN A 124 -2.65 -7.86 -11.94
C ASN A 124 -1.14 -7.60 -11.78
N SER A 125 -0.77 -6.59 -10.99
CA SER A 125 0.60 -6.08 -10.93
C SER A 125 1.18 -6.23 -9.53
N THR A 126 2.50 -6.17 -9.44
CA THR A 126 3.23 -6.38 -8.18
C THR A 126 4.17 -5.22 -7.89
N VAL A 127 4.11 -4.69 -6.67
CA VAL A 127 5.11 -3.75 -6.13
C VAL A 127 5.79 -4.42 -4.95
N SER A 128 7.06 -4.81 -5.09
CA SER A 128 7.71 -5.63 -4.07
C SER A 128 9.19 -5.38 -3.78
N GLY A 129 9.62 -5.59 -2.55
CA GLY A 129 11.03 -5.46 -2.20
C GLY A 129 11.61 -4.05 -2.38
N ASN A 130 10.76 -3.02 -2.47
CA ASN A 130 11.22 -1.65 -2.63
C ASN A 130 11.47 -1.01 -1.26
N THR A 131 12.40 -0.06 -1.21
CA THR A 131 12.85 0.55 0.06
C THR A 131 12.90 2.07 -0.01
N VAL A 132 12.36 2.74 1.00
CA VAL A 132 12.64 4.15 1.27
C VAL A 132 13.44 4.26 2.57
N THR A 133 14.64 4.84 2.48
CA THR A 133 15.59 4.86 3.61
C THR A 133 15.36 5.99 4.60
N HIS A 134 14.73 7.07 4.16
CA HIS A 134 14.48 8.28 4.95
C HIS A 134 13.13 8.87 4.55
N GLY A 135 12.03 8.15 4.81
CA GLY A 135 10.69 8.69 4.53
C GLY A 135 9.59 7.64 4.46
N TYR A 136 8.60 7.90 3.62
CA TYR A 136 7.29 7.24 3.64
C TYR A 136 7.01 6.45 2.35
N GLY A 137 6.17 5.41 2.46
CA GLY A 137 5.74 4.62 1.31
C GLY A 137 6.87 3.75 0.76
N GLY A 138 7.20 2.66 1.45
CA GLY A 138 8.29 1.76 1.03
C GLY A 138 8.03 1.18 -0.35
N GLY A 139 6.81 0.71 -0.59
CA GLY A 139 6.35 0.35 -1.93
C GLY A 139 5.88 1.58 -2.69
N ILE A 140 4.81 2.20 -2.20
CA ILE A 140 4.14 3.31 -2.88
C ILE A 140 3.91 4.46 -1.90
N PHE A 141 4.32 5.65 -2.29
CA PHE A 141 3.79 6.89 -1.73
C PHE A 141 2.68 7.39 -2.65
N ASN A 142 1.48 7.57 -2.12
CA ASN A 142 0.34 8.12 -2.83
C ASN A 142 0.03 9.53 -2.31
N GLY A 143 0.24 10.51 -3.19
CA GLY A 143 -0.09 11.92 -3.01
C GLY A 143 -1.19 12.40 -3.96
N ASN A 144 -2.04 11.48 -4.44
CA ASN A 144 -3.25 11.75 -5.23
C ASN A 144 -4.14 10.48 -5.32
N THR A 145 -4.40 9.93 -6.50
CA THR A 145 -5.31 8.78 -6.70
C THR A 145 -4.54 7.50 -7.00
N LEU A 146 -4.78 6.46 -6.22
CA LEU A 146 -4.22 5.12 -6.39
C LEU A 146 -5.31 4.05 -6.36
N SER A 147 -5.39 3.23 -7.42
CA SER A 147 -6.26 2.06 -7.49
C SER A 147 -5.46 0.78 -7.73
N LEU A 148 -5.71 -0.24 -6.92
CA LEU A 148 -5.17 -1.59 -7.04
C LEU A 148 -6.31 -2.56 -7.32
N ASN A 149 -6.21 -3.27 -8.42
CA ASN A 149 -7.17 -4.30 -8.83
C ASN A 149 -6.41 -5.60 -9.03
N ASN A 150 -6.75 -6.64 -8.25
CA ASN A 150 -6.07 -7.93 -8.32
C ASN A 150 -4.53 -7.77 -8.24
N SER A 151 -4.05 -6.92 -7.34
CA SER A 151 -2.63 -6.53 -7.32
C SER A 151 -2.02 -6.79 -5.95
N THR A 152 -0.68 -6.87 -5.91
CA THR A 152 0.06 -7.20 -4.68
C THR A 152 1.08 -6.12 -4.36
N VAL A 153 1.09 -5.64 -3.11
CA VAL A 153 2.15 -4.80 -2.54
C VAL A 153 2.82 -5.57 -1.41
N SER A 154 4.05 -6.05 -1.61
CA SER A 154 4.67 -6.97 -0.64
C SER A 154 6.16 -6.81 -0.38
N GLY A 155 6.60 -7.12 0.84
CA GLY A 155 8.02 -7.12 1.17
C GLY A 155 8.70 -5.75 1.04
N ASN A 156 7.94 -4.65 1.06
CA ASN A 156 8.49 -3.31 0.95
C ASN A 156 8.81 -2.73 2.33
N SER A 157 9.76 -1.79 2.39
CA SER A 157 10.25 -1.24 3.65
C SER A 157 10.33 0.29 3.65
N ALA A 158 9.82 0.90 4.72
CA ALA A 158 9.91 2.33 4.97
C ALA A 158 10.59 2.64 6.30
N SER A 159 11.50 3.61 6.28
CA SER A 159 12.14 4.05 7.51
C SER A 159 11.20 4.81 8.45
N SER A 160 10.15 5.45 7.91
CA SER A 160 9.13 6.18 8.65
C SER A 160 7.84 5.36 8.75
N SER A 161 6.92 5.51 7.77
CA SER A 161 5.60 4.87 7.81
C SER A 161 5.13 4.45 6.41
N GLY A 162 4.11 3.60 6.37
CA GLY A 162 3.58 3.03 5.13
C GLY A 162 4.61 2.13 4.48
N GLY A 163 5.03 1.08 5.19
CA GLY A 163 6.01 0.12 4.67
C GLY A 163 5.60 -0.40 3.29
N GLY A 164 4.32 -0.75 3.13
CA GLY A 164 3.71 -1.02 1.83
C GLY A 164 3.28 0.27 1.14
N ILE A 165 2.25 0.92 1.69
CA ILE A 165 1.61 2.09 1.09
C ILE A 165 1.47 3.21 2.13
N PHE A 166 1.84 4.43 1.74
CA PHE A 166 1.48 5.65 2.46
C PHE A 166 0.53 6.46 1.60
N THR A 167 -0.58 6.96 2.17
CA THR A 167 -1.52 7.87 1.51
C THR A 167 -1.65 9.15 2.33
N ASN A 168 -1.42 10.28 1.69
CA ASN A 168 -1.43 11.60 2.31
C ASN A 168 -2.87 12.15 2.47
N PHE A 169 -3.02 13.28 3.14
CA PHE A 169 -4.33 13.93 3.35
C PHE A 169 -5.07 14.21 2.05
N GLU A 170 -6.39 14.02 2.06
CA GLU A 170 -7.31 14.30 0.94
C GLU A 170 -7.09 13.42 -0.31
N ASP A 171 -6.12 12.51 -0.27
CA ASP A 171 -5.79 11.59 -1.34
C ASP A 171 -6.57 10.28 -1.21
N THR A 172 -6.68 9.54 -2.32
CA THR A 172 -7.56 8.35 -2.39
C THR A 172 -6.77 7.09 -2.71
N LEU A 173 -7.01 6.06 -1.90
CA LEU A 173 -6.51 4.71 -2.07
C LEU A 173 -7.68 3.72 -2.16
N SER A 174 -7.75 2.98 -3.26
CA SER A 174 -8.74 1.90 -3.44
C SER A 174 -8.05 0.57 -3.75
N LEU A 175 -8.38 -0.46 -2.97
CA LEU A 175 -7.92 -1.82 -3.15
C LEU A 175 -9.13 -2.73 -3.36
N THR A 176 -9.16 -3.42 -4.51
CA THR A 176 -10.14 -4.44 -4.82
C THR A 176 -9.43 -5.75 -5.15
N ASN A 177 -9.84 -6.85 -4.51
CA ASN A 177 -9.24 -8.18 -4.71
C ASN A 177 -7.71 -8.22 -4.57
N SER A 178 -7.15 -7.34 -3.74
CA SER A 178 -5.71 -7.06 -3.69
C SER A 178 -5.11 -7.46 -2.36
N THR A 179 -3.78 -7.60 -2.33
CA THR A 179 -3.03 -8.03 -1.15
C THR A 179 -1.95 -7.01 -0.78
N VAL A 180 -1.87 -6.63 0.50
CA VAL A 180 -0.76 -5.88 1.09
C VAL A 180 -0.11 -6.74 2.17
N SER A 181 1.09 -7.28 1.92
CA SER A 181 1.65 -8.29 2.82
C SER A 181 3.16 -8.24 3.03
N GLY A 182 3.61 -8.64 4.22
CA GLY A 182 5.04 -8.74 4.52
C GLY A 182 5.79 -7.41 4.43
N ASN A 183 5.11 -6.26 4.49
CA ASN A 183 5.75 -4.96 4.45
C ASN A 183 6.18 -4.52 5.85
N SER A 184 7.18 -3.64 5.94
CA SER A 184 7.74 -3.21 7.22
C SER A 184 7.94 -1.70 7.33
N ALA A 185 7.65 -1.13 8.50
CA ALA A 185 7.99 0.24 8.84
C ALA A 185 8.80 0.33 10.15
N SER A 186 9.82 1.19 10.20
CA SER A 186 10.64 1.36 11.42
C SER A 186 10.43 2.68 12.15
N GLY A 187 9.63 3.60 11.61
CA GLY A 187 9.44 4.92 12.19
C GLY A 187 8.50 4.91 13.40
N PRO A 188 8.58 5.96 14.24
CA PRO A 188 7.66 6.11 15.37
C PRO A 188 6.23 6.26 14.85
N ASN A 189 5.29 5.52 15.43
CA ASN A 189 3.87 5.48 15.03
C ASN A 189 3.61 5.06 13.57
N GLY A 190 4.54 4.39 12.90
CA GLY A 190 4.39 4.02 11.50
C GLY A 190 3.43 2.86 11.25
N GLY A 191 2.68 2.92 10.14
CA GLY A 191 1.92 1.78 9.59
C GLY A 191 2.83 0.85 8.77
N GLY A 192 2.96 -0.42 9.15
CA GLY A 192 3.80 -1.40 8.46
C GLY A 192 3.26 -1.78 7.08
N GLY A 193 1.95 -2.01 6.98
CA GLY A 193 1.25 -2.29 5.73
C GLY A 193 0.80 -1.00 5.05
N ILE A 194 -0.25 -0.39 5.60
CA ILE A 194 -0.89 0.82 5.09
C ILE A 194 -0.86 1.90 6.16
N ASP A 195 -0.39 3.08 5.79
CA ASP A 195 -0.59 4.32 6.54
C ASP A 195 -1.48 5.23 5.70
N ASN A 196 -2.70 5.52 6.19
CA ASN A 196 -3.68 6.30 5.47
C ASN A 196 -4.10 7.55 6.26
N GLU A 197 -3.77 8.70 5.69
CA GLU A 197 -4.18 10.03 6.14
C GLU A 197 -5.28 10.63 5.25
N GLY A 198 -5.63 9.94 4.16
CA GLY A 198 -6.69 10.32 3.22
C GLY A 198 -7.89 9.38 3.29
N THR A 199 -8.41 8.98 2.13
CA THR A 199 -9.55 8.05 1.99
C THR A 199 -9.08 6.67 1.52
N LEU A 200 -9.41 5.64 2.30
CA LEU A 200 -9.17 4.23 1.98
C LEU A 200 -10.48 3.50 1.68
N THR A 201 -10.53 2.77 0.57
CA THR A 201 -11.50 1.70 0.34
C THR A 201 -10.78 0.38 0.21
N LEU A 202 -11.13 -0.59 1.05
CA LEU A 202 -10.63 -1.95 1.03
C LEU A 202 -11.80 -2.91 0.79
N SER A 203 -11.84 -3.52 -0.41
CA SER A 203 -12.89 -4.44 -0.81
C SER A 203 -12.30 -5.78 -1.21
N ASN A 204 -12.82 -6.88 -0.63
CA ASN A 204 -12.40 -8.24 -0.98
C ASN A 204 -10.87 -8.44 -0.93
N SER A 205 -10.20 -7.74 -0.01
CA SER A 205 -8.74 -7.58 -0.03
C SER A 205 -8.13 -8.05 1.29
N THR A 206 -6.82 -8.31 1.27
CA THR A 206 -6.09 -8.82 2.43
C THR A 206 -4.93 -7.92 2.82
N VAL A 207 -4.80 -7.62 4.11
CA VAL A 207 -3.64 -6.93 4.70
C VAL A 207 -3.03 -7.84 5.76
N SER A 208 -1.89 -8.47 5.47
CA SER A 208 -1.39 -9.54 6.33
C SER A 208 0.12 -9.63 6.50
N GLY A 209 0.58 -10.03 7.68
CA GLY A 209 2.01 -10.27 7.93
C GLY A 209 2.86 -9.00 7.82
N ASN A 210 2.25 -7.82 7.92
CA ASN A 210 2.98 -6.56 7.90
C ASN A 210 3.48 -6.21 9.30
N SER A 211 4.59 -5.47 9.39
CA SER A 211 5.26 -5.21 10.66
C SER A 211 5.65 -3.74 10.87
N ALA A 212 5.55 -3.27 12.11
CA ALA A 212 6.02 -1.95 12.52
C ALA A 212 6.84 -2.05 13.80
N SER A 213 8.15 -1.77 13.70
CA SER A 213 9.09 -1.94 14.82
C SER A 213 9.37 -0.67 15.60
N GLY A 214 9.04 0.51 15.05
CA GLY A 214 9.20 1.78 15.76
C GLY A 214 8.24 1.87 16.95
N PRO A 215 8.49 2.74 17.95
CA PRO A 215 7.62 2.90 19.11
C PRO A 215 6.17 3.22 18.70
N ASN A 216 5.20 2.59 19.35
CA ASN A 216 3.77 2.71 19.04
C ASN A 216 3.40 2.36 17.57
N GLY A 217 4.24 1.57 16.91
CA GLY A 217 4.08 1.17 15.52
C GLY A 217 2.85 0.28 15.34
N ILE A 218 2.21 0.40 14.18
CA ILE A 218 0.99 -0.32 13.80
C ILE A 218 1.32 -1.25 12.64
N GLY A 219 1.13 -2.56 12.80
CA GLY A 219 1.56 -3.54 11.80
C GLY A 219 0.83 -3.42 10.47
N GLY A 220 -0.50 -3.44 10.51
CA GLY A 220 -1.42 -3.58 9.38
C GLY A 220 -1.80 -2.22 8.85
N ILE A 221 -2.96 -1.71 9.28
CA ILE A 221 -3.56 -0.47 8.80
C ILE A 221 -3.58 0.57 9.91
N LYS A 222 -2.91 1.69 9.68
CA LYS A 222 -3.10 2.92 10.46
C LYS A 222 -4.00 3.87 9.69
N ILE A 223 -5.06 4.34 10.33
CA ILE A 223 -5.89 5.46 9.86
C ILE A 223 -5.65 6.63 10.81
N ALA A 224 -5.26 7.79 10.28
CA ALA A 224 -4.98 8.93 11.16
C ALA A 224 -5.27 10.28 10.53
N SER A 225 -5.78 11.21 11.34
CA SER A 225 -6.00 12.62 11.00
C SER A 225 -5.04 13.55 11.75
N PHE A 226 -3.74 13.21 11.83
CA PHE A 226 -2.78 13.95 12.66
C PHE A 226 -2.35 15.30 12.07
N ASN A 227 -2.29 16.34 12.90
CA ASN A 227 -1.67 17.63 12.63
C ASN A 227 -2.25 18.42 11.45
N CYS A 228 -3.47 18.10 11.01
CA CYS A 228 -4.06 18.72 9.82
C CYS A 228 -5.37 19.45 10.15
N GLN A 229 -5.24 20.63 10.74
CA GLN A 229 -6.37 21.42 11.27
C GLN A 229 -7.38 21.93 10.22
N THR A 230 -7.04 21.86 8.93
CA THR A 230 -7.87 22.41 7.83
C THR A 230 -8.29 21.39 6.79
N CYS A 231 -7.80 20.15 6.83
CA CYS A 231 -8.21 19.14 5.86
C CYS A 231 -9.40 18.32 6.38
N SER A 232 -9.97 17.55 5.45
CA SER A 232 -10.99 16.55 5.77
C SER A 232 -10.38 15.43 6.63
N PRO A 233 -11.10 14.90 7.63
CA PRO A 233 -10.65 13.74 8.39
C PRO A 233 -10.41 12.52 7.49
N ALA A 234 -9.45 11.68 7.88
CA ALA A 234 -9.17 10.43 7.21
C ALA A 234 -10.38 9.50 7.26
N GLN A 235 -10.56 8.71 6.20
CA GLN A 235 -11.70 7.81 6.04
C GLN A 235 -11.22 6.41 5.67
N ALA A 236 -11.94 5.40 6.14
CA ALA A 236 -11.76 4.03 5.68
C ALA A 236 -13.10 3.29 5.58
N ASP A 237 -13.33 2.64 4.44
CA ASP A 237 -14.43 1.69 4.24
C ASP A 237 -13.85 0.30 3.96
N LEU A 238 -14.10 -0.63 4.88
CA LEU A 238 -13.56 -1.98 4.88
C LEU A 238 -14.71 -2.98 4.71
N ILE A 239 -14.73 -3.68 3.58
CA ILE A 239 -15.80 -4.64 3.24
C ILE A 239 -15.25 -5.95 2.69
N PHE A 240 -15.76 -7.08 3.17
CA PHE A 240 -15.32 -8.42 2.77
C PHE A 240 -13.80 -8.61 2.84
N SER A 241 -13.14 -7.95 3.78
CA SER A 241 -11.68 -7.85 3.82
C SER A 241 -11.10 -8.59 5.02
N THR A 242 -9.85 -9.01 4.91
CA THR A 242 -9.14 -9.74 5.95
C THR A 242 -7.88 -8.98 6.35
N ILE A 243 -7.79 -8.58 7.61
CA ILE A 243 -6.61 -7.95 8.19
C ILE A 243 -6.08 -8.93 9.22
N TYR A 244 -4.93 -9.56 8.93
CA TYR A 244 -4.49 -10.72 9.69
C TYR A 244 -3.00 -10.84 9.92
N GLY A 245 -2.61 -11.20 11.15
CA GLY A 245 -1.24 -11.62 11.41
C GLY A 245 -0.24 -10.48 11.27
N ASN A 246 -0.68 -9.23 11.42
CA ASN A 246 0.23 -8.12 11.41
C ASN A 246 0.90 -7.99 12.79
N ARG A 247 1.98 -7.20 12.87
CA ARG A 247 2.76 -7.02 14.10
C ARG A 247 3.17 -5.57 14.31
N GLY A 248 2.65 -4.89 15.32
CA GLY A 248 3.05 -3.52 15.65
C GLY A 248 3.40 -3.36 17.13
N SER A 249 4.43 -2.60 17.46
CA SER A 249 4.82 -2.40 18.88
C SER A 249 3.76 -1.71 19.75
N GLY A 250 2.75 -1.05 19.15
CA GLY A 250 1.65 -0.37 19.87
C GLY A 250 0.25 -0.80 19.43
N GLY A 251 0.09 -2.02 18.92
CA GLY A 251 -1.14 -2.57 18.33
C GLY A 251 -0.91 -2.94 16.87
N ALA A 252 -1.51 -4.01 16.36
CA ALA A 252 -1.02 -4.52 15.07
C ALA A 252 -1.95 -4.52 13.89
N ASP A 253 -3.26 -4.69 14.00
CA ASP A 253 -4.06 -4.94 12.80
C ASP A 253 -4.73 -3.68 12.24
N LEU A 254 -5.61 -3.04 13.01
CA LEU A 254 -6.31 -1.83 12.59
C LEU A 254 -6.34 -0.80 13.72
N VAL A 255 -5.66 0.34 13.53
CA VAL A 255 -5.61 1.38 14.56
C VAL A 255 -5.99 2.72 13.98
N ILE A 256 -6.92 3.39 14.66
CA ILE A 256 -7.46 4.70 14.33
C ILE A 256 -6.90 5.68 15.34
N LYS A 257 -6.10 6.65 14.87
CA LYS A 257 -5.44 7.63 15.74
C LYS A 257 -5.81 9.05 15.32
N ASP A 258 -6.60 9.70 16.18
CA ASP A 258 -6.99 11.10 16.04
C ASP A 258 -6.35 11.95 17.16
N ASP A 259 -5.96 13.19 16.85
CA ASP A 259 -5.35 14.12 17.81
C ASP A 259 -6.33 15.08 18.48
N SER A 260 -7.52 15.23 17.94
CA SER A 260 -8.50 16.23 18.37
C SER A 260 -9.92 15.68 18.35
N SER A 261 -10.76 16.21 19.26
CA SER A 261 -12.17 15.84 19.32
C SER A 261 -12.98 16.31 18.12
N THR A 262 -12.46 17.25 17.32
CA THR A 262 -13.15 17.91 16.21
C THR A 262 -12.84 17.32 14.83
N GLN A 263 -11.76 16.55 14.68
CA GLN A 263 -11.38 15.89 13.44
C GLN A 263 -11.20 14.39 13.67
N ARG A 264 -12.33 13.70 13.84
CA ARG A 264 -12.33 12.24 14.02
C ARG A 264 -12.31 11.54 12.68
N SER A 265 -11.40 10.61 12.52
CA SER A 265 -11.36 9.72 11.37
C SER A 265 -12.64 8.90 11.31
N GLN A 266 -13.16 8.67 10.10
CA GLN A 266 -14.40 7.93 9.88
C GLN A 266 -14.08 6.55 9.33
N VAL A 267 -14.18 5.54 10.18
CA VAL A 267 -13.89 4.15 9.80
C VAL A 267 -15.15 3.31 9.88
N LYS A 268 -15.47 2.65 8.76
CA LYS A 268 -16.59 1.73 8.63
C LYS A 268 -16.06 0.35 8.31
N ILE A 269 -16.65 -0.66 8.92
CA ILE A 269 -16.30 -2.06 8.68
C ILE A 269 -17.54 -2.94 8.58
N SER A 270 -17.53 -3.85 7.61
CA SER A 270 -18.62 -4.79 7.37
C SER A 270 -18.11 -6.11 6.80
N ASN A 271 -18.69 -7.23 7.23
CA ASN A 271 -18.37 -8.56 6.69
C ASN A 271 -16.87 -8.87 6.64
N SER A 272 -16.10 -8.37 7.60
CA SER A 272 -14.63 -8.37 7.55
C SER A 272 -14.02 -9.03 8.78
N ILE A 273 -12.77 -9.46 8.65
CA ILE A 273 -12.01 -10.15 9.69
C ILE A 273 -10.83 -9.28 10.12
N VAL A 274 -10.67 -9.08 11.41
CA VAL A 274 -9.49 -8.45 12.02
C VAL A 274 -9.02 -9.33 13.18
N ALA A 275 -7.90 -10.03 12.99
CA ALA A 275 -7.44 -11.02 13.95
C ALA A 275 -5.98 -11.42 13.74
N GLY A 276 -5.44 -12.17 14.68
CA GLY A 276 -4.17 -12.88 14.55
C GLY A 276 -2.97 -12.01 14.89
N ASP A 277 -3.15 -10.88 15.57
CA ASP A 277 -2.05 -10.06 16.04
C ASP A 277 -1.00 -10.92 16.77
N SER A 278 0.26 -10.71 16.38
CA SER A 278 1.44 -11.38 16.95
C SER A 278 2.33 -10.44 17.78
N ALA A 279 1.91 -9.19 17.98
CA ALA A 279 2.60 -8.21 18.79
C ALA A 279 2.28 -8.35 20.28
N HIS A 280 3.28 -7.98 21.09
CA HIS A 280 3.29 -8.25 22.53
C HIS A 280 2.29 -7.42 23.36
N TRP A 281 1.71 -6.34 22.82
CA TRP A 281 0.88 -5.38 23.56
C TRP A 281 -0.12 -4.65 22.65
N GLY A 282 -1.40 -4.62 23.05
CA GLY A 282 -2.47 -3.86 22.38
C GLY A 282 -3.57 -4.76 21.81
N ALA A 283 -4.74 -4.18 21.59
CA ALA A 283 -5.86 -4.84 20.92
C ALA A 283 -5.63 -4.89 19.40
N ASP A 284 -6.24 -5.86 18.71
CA ASP A 284 -6.20 -5.97 17.24
C ASP A 284 -6.82 -4.72 16.60
N ILE A 285 -7.86 -4.18 17.24
CA ILE A 285 -8.52 -2.94 16.85
C ILE A 285 -8.41 -1.91 17.96
N ALA A 286 -8.02 -0.69 17.59
CA ALA A 286 -8.08 0.45 18.49
C ALA A 286 -8.65 1.72 17.84
N GLY A 287 -9.37 2.50 18.65
CA GLY A 287 -10.02 3.75 18.25
C GLY A 287 -11.52 3.61 17.95
N MET A 288 -12.14 4.69 17.46
CA MET A 288 -13.59 4.74 17.24
C MET A 288 -13.94 4.32 15.82
N LEU A 289 -14.88 3.39 15.65
CA LEU A 289 -15.38 2.96 14.33
C LEU A 289 -16.88 2.69 14.32
N THR A 290 -17.44 2.61 13.13
CA THR A 290 -18.82 2.21 12.86
C THR A 290 -18.82 0.76 12.34
N SER A 291 -19.49 -0.15 13.05
CA SER A 291 -19.72 -1.50 12.56
C SER A 291 -21.05 -1.56 11.81
N HIS A 292 -21.05 -2.13 10.60
CA HIS A 292 -22.28 -2.49 9.90
C HIS A 292 -22.64 -3.98 10.06
N GLY A 293 -22.02 -4.67 11.02
CA GLY A 293 -22.32 -6.05 11.37
C GLY A 293 -21.55 -7.12 10.59
N TYR A 294 -21.72 -8.35 11.06
CA TYR A 294 -21.11 -9.57 10.51
C TYR A 294 -19.59 -9.54 10.44
N ASN A 295 -18.95 -8.78 11.32
CA ASN A 295 -17.49 -8.76 11.43
C ASN A 295 -17.00 -9.82 12.41
N LEU A 296 -15.74 -10.19 12.26
CA LEU A 296 -15.04 -11.11 13.13
C LEU A 296 -13.81 -10.41 13.70
N PHE A 297 -13.81 -10.19 15.01
CA PHE A 297 -12.71 -9.54 15.72
C PHE A 297 -12.12 -10.51 16.72
N GLN A 298 -10.81 -10.59 16.86
CA GLN A 298 -10.21 -11.36 17.97
C GLN A 298 -10.13 -10.52 19.24
N ASP A 299 -9.47 -9.36 19.21
CA ASP A 299 -9.41 -8.44 20.34
C ASP A 299 -9.86 -7.04 19.91
N ASN A 300 -11.07 -6.67 20.32
CA ASN A 300 -11.65 -5.35 20.10
C ASN A 300 -11.64 -4.49 21.37
N SER A 301 -10.90 -4.85 22.42
CA SER A 301 -10.91 -4.14 23.70
C SER A 301 -10.39 -2.70 23.63
N GLY A 302 -9.60 -2.38 22.60
CA GLY A 302 -9.14 -1.02 22.29
C GLY A 302 -10.11 -0.20 21.43
N ALA A 303 -11.17 -0.83 20.92
CA ALA A 303 -12.11 -0.21 20.02
C ALA A 303 -13.30 0.39 20.78
N THR A 304 -13.85 1.47 20.23
CA THR A 304 -15.17 1.98 20.61
C THR A 304 -16.05 2.00 19.37
N PHE A 305 -17.30 1.60 19.53
CA PHE A 305 -18.25 1.53 18.41
C PHE A 305 -19.21 2.71 18.47
N ASP A 306 -19.56 3.25 17.30
CA ASP A 306 -20.56 4.31 17.17
C ASP A 306 -21.89 3.86 17.82
N PRO A 307 -22.39 4.60 18.85
CA PRO A 307 -23.64 4.27 19.53
C PRO A 307 -24.84 4.12 18.58
N ALA A 308 -24.85 4.82 17.44
CA ALA A 308 -25.90 4.75 16.43
C ALA A 308 -25.98 3.39 15.74
N THR A 309 -24.94 2.55 15.87
CA THR A 309 -24.85 1.19 15.32
C THR A 309 -24.74 0.11 16.41
N SER A 310 -25.14 0.45 17.64
CA SER A 310 -25.01 -0.44 18.79
C SER A 310 -25.79 -1.76 18.66
N ASP A 311 -26.88 -1.77 17.89
CA ASP A 311 -27.64 -2.99 17.55
C ASP A 311 -26.90 -3.89 16.56
N LEU A 312 -26.16 -3.31 15.62
CA LEU A 312 -25.37 -4.04 14.62
C LEU A 312 -24.14 -4.71 15.24
N HIS A 313 -23.55 -4.12 16.29
CA HIS A 313 -22.43 -4.75 16.99
C HIS A 313 -22.81 -6.10 17.63
N GLY A 314 -24.07 -6.29 18.03
CA GLY A 314 -24.57 -7.58 18.52
C GLY A 314 -24.51 -8.72 17.49
N THR A 315 -24.30 -8.41 16.20
CA THR A 315 -24.10 -9.38 15.12
C THR A 315 -22.63 -9.67 14.81
N ASP A 316 -21.70 -8.86 15.34
CA ASP A 316 -20.27 -9.13 15.23
C ASP A 316 -19.88 -10.27 16.18
N LYS A 317 -18.91 -11.08 15.77
CA LYS A 317 -18.37 -12.16 16.60
C LYS A 317 -17.00 -11.76 17.13
N THR A 318 -16.85 -11.83 18.45
CA THR A 318 -15.55 -11.74 19.12
C THR A 318 -14.96 -13.13 19.32
N LEU A 319 -13.74 -13.37 18.86
CA LEU A 319 -13.01 -14.62 19.05
C LEU A 319 -12.18 -14.55 20.32
N SER A 320 -12.15 -15.64 21.08
CA SER A 320 -11.12 -15.82 22.09
C SER A 320 -9.81 -16.28 21.44
N VAL A 321 -8.70 -16.14 22.17
CA VAL A 321 -7.38 -16.65 21.75
C VAL A 321 -7.42 -18.16 21.45
N ASN A 322 -8.34 -18.90 22.09
CA ASN A 322 -8.51 -20.34 21.90
C ASN A 322 -9.28 -20.69 20.62
N ASP A 323 -10.02 -19.75 20.04
CA ASP A 323 -10.75 -19.98 18.79
C ASP A 323 -9.83 -19.90 17.57
N LEU A 324 -8.70 -19.18 17.67
CA LEU A 324 -7.79 -18.92 16.55
C LEU A 324 -7.14 -20.18 15.96
N PRO A 325 -6.63 -21.12 16.76
CA PRO A 325 -6.12 -22.37 16.19
C PRO A 325 -7.24 -23.13 15.46
N SER A 326 -8.49 -23.08 15.90
CA SER A 326 -9.59 -23.77 15.20
C SER A 326 -10.05 -23.06 13.93
N LEU A 327 -9.95 -21.72 13.91
CA LEU A 327 -10.34 -20.90 12.77
C LEU A 327 -9.25 -20.87 11.67
N PHE A 328 -7.99 -21.03 12.07
CA PHE A 328 -6.80 -20.84 11.22
C PHE A 328 -5.79 -22.02 11.23
N ALA A 329 -6.08 -23.17 11.85
CA ALA A 329 -5.19 -24.35 11.81
C ALA A 329 -5.12 -24.94 10.40
N SER A 330 -3.91 -25.23 9.94
CA SER A 330 -3.65 -26.06 8.75
C SER A 330 -4.38 -27.41 8.87
N PRO A 331 -5.14 -27.85 7.85
CA PRO A 331 -5.12 -27.37 6.47
C PRO A 331 -6.00 -26.14 6.19
N VAL A 332 -6.62 -25.55 7.20
CA VAL A 332 -7.52 -24.39 7.10
C VAL A 332 -6.80 -23.08 7.45
N GLY A 333 -5.80 -22.72 6.64
CA GLY A 333 -5.41 -21.31 6.49
C GLY A 333 -6.40 -20.55 5.60
N LEU A 334 -6.08 -19.30 5.24
CA LEU A 334 -6.82 -18.55 4.20
C LEU A 334 -7.04 -19.46 2.98
N ARG A 335 -8.29 -19.62 2.51
CA ARG A 335 -8.64 -20.53 1.42
C ARG A 335 -8.65 -19.77 0.09
N GLY A 336 -8.30 -20.47 -0.99
CA GLY A 336 -8.58 -19.99 -2.34
C GLY A 336 -10.07 -20.05 -2.61
N ASN A 337 -10.78 -18.93 -2.45
CA ASN A 337 -12.22 -18.81 -2.75
C ASN A 337 -12.48 -18.43 -4.22
N GLY A 338 -11.60 -18.83 -5.14
CA GLY A 338 -11.69 -18.51 -6.57
C GLY A 338 -11.14 -17.13 -6.99
N GLY A 339 -10.58 -16.35 -6.05
CA GLY A 339 -9.87 -15.08 -6.31
C GLY A 339 -8.34 -15.21 -6.22
N GLN A 340 -7.60 -14.18 -6.65
CA GLN A 340 -6.13 -14.13 -6.53
C GLN A 340 -5.64 -13.98 -5.07
N THR A 341 -6.51 -13.54 -4.17
CA THR A 341 -6.23 -13.36 -2.75
C THR A 341 -6.88 -14.50 -1.97
N TRP A 342 -6.11 -15.17 -1.11
CA TRP A 342 -6.67 -16.18 -0.22
C TRP A 342 -7.45 -15.47 0.89
N THR A 343 -8.72 -15.83 1.08
CA THR A 343 -9.61 -15.21 2.08
C THR A 343 -10.32 -16.30 2.89
N TYR A 344 -10.93 -15.93 4.01
CA TYR A 344 -11.88 -16.83 4.69
C TYR A 344 -13.30 -16.47 4.22
N ALA A 345 -14.02 -17.42 3.63
CA ALA A 345 -15.45 -17.24 3.40
C ALA A 345 -16.15 -17.40 4.75
N LEU A 346 -16.81 -16.34 5.24
CA LEU A 346 -17.77 -16.46 6.34
C LEU A 346 -19.00 -17.20 5.78
N GLY A 347 -18.90 -18.53 5.70
CA GLY A 347 -20.02 -19.37 5.30
C GLY A 347 -21.13 -19.26 6.34
N ALA A 348 -22.36 -19.05 5.87
CA ALA A 348 -23.55 -19.19 6.69
C ALA A 348 -23.60 -20.63 7.23
N ASN A 349 -23.40 -20.77 8.54
CA ASN A 349 -23.88 -21.93 9.29
C ASN A 349 -25.13 -21.51 10.04
#